data_AF-A0A1A8XL76-F1
#
_entry.id   AF-A0A1A8XL76-F1
#
_cell.length_a   1.000
_cell.length_b   1.000
_cell.length_c   1.000
_cell.angle_alpha   90.00
_cell.angle_beta   90.00
_cell.angle_gamma   90.00
#
_symmetry.space_group_name_H-M   'P 1'
#
loop_
_entity.id
_entity.type
_entity.pdbx_description
1 polymer ?
#
loop_
_entity_poly.entity_id
_entity_poly.type
_entity_poly.pdbx_seq_one_letter_code
_entity_poly.pdbx_strand_id
1 'polypeptide(L)'
;MAYVLDANVFMSAHRLHYGLDFCPAFWDWLVTNNQSGSVFSIEKVGDEIVAGDDALSEWAAQRGVGFFLRPDSSMFPSLAAVSTWATGQSYEQSAIATFLQVADYYVVAQALAGQHTVVTHEVPSASTRKIKIPDACIGLGIKCLTPFEMLRRERARFVLGGAP
;
A
#
# COMPACT_ATOMS: atom_id res chain seq x y z
N MET A 1 15.13 0.93 -3.52
CA MET A 1 14.17 0.45 -2.50
C MET A 1 13.07 1.49 -2.42
N ALA A 2 11.82 1.05 -2.52
CA ALA A 2 10.66 1.94 -2.62
C ALA A 2 9.63 1.62 -1.52
N TYR A 3 8.58 2.42 -1.46
CA TYR A 3 7.41 2.24 -0.62
C TYR A 3 6.24 1.69 -1.43
N VAL A 4 5.63 0.60 -0.96
CA VAL A 4 4.38 0.05 -1.52
C VAL A 4 3.25 0.38 -0.57
N LEU A 5 2.30 1.20 -1.03
CA LEU A 5 1.23 1.72 -0.19
C LEU A 5 -0.02 0.84 -0.33
N ASP A 6 -0.66 0.52 0.81
CA ASP A 6 -1.98 -0.11 0.81
C ASP A 6 -3.09 0.88 0.42
N ALA A 7 -4.28 0.36 0.07
CA ALA A 7 -5.43 1.20 -0.28
C ALA A 7 -5.87 2.12 0.86
N ASN A 8 -5.74 1.63 2.10
CA ASN A 8 -6.19 2.35 3.28
C ASN A 8 -5.36 3.61 3.58
N VAL A 9 -4.09 3.66 3.17
CA VAL A 9 -3.27 4.88 3.21
C VAL A 9 -3.94 5.99 2.41
N PHE A 10 -4.38 5.70 1.18
CA PHE A 10 -5.02 6.68 0.31
C PHE A 10 -6.41 7.06 0.80
N MET A 11 -7.24 6.07 1.13
CA MET A 11 -8.60 6.31 1.61
C MET A 11 -8.62 7.11 2.92
N SER A 12 -7.77 6.76 3.88
CA SER A 12 -7.68 7.48 5.16
C SER A 12 -7.08 8.87 4.97
N ALA A 13 -6.08 9.03 4.11
CA ALA A 13 -5.51 10.34 3.77
C ALA A 13 -6.59 11.26 3.21
N HIS A 14 -7.33 10.81 2.19
CA HIS A 14 -8.40 11.58 1.54
C HIS A 14 -9.52 11.98 2.50
N ARG A 15 -9.96 11.05 3.36
CA ARG A 15 -11.09 11.28 4.26
C ARG A 15 -10.75 12.10 5.50
N LEU A 16 -9.49 12.12 5.93
CA LEU A 16 -9.08 12.69 7.22
C LEU A 16 -8.09 13.84 7.06
N HIS A 17 -6.80 13.53 7.06
CA HIS A 17 -5.74 14.52 7.31
C HIS A 17 -5.23 15.21 6.05
N TYR A 18 -5.45 14.61 4.89
CA TYR A 18 -4.88 15.03 3.62
C TYR A 18 -5.98 15.06 2.55
N GLY A 19 -7.06 15.82 2.78
CA GLY A 19 -8.09 16.02 1.76
C GLY A 19 -7.50 16.60 0.48
N LEU A 20 -8.00 16.16 -0.67
CA LEU A 20 -7.52 16.62 -1.99
C LEU A 20 -7.74 18.12 -2.19
N ASP A 21 -8.78 18.66 -1.57
CA ASP A 21 -9.25 20.04 -1.64
C ASP A 21 -8.45 21.00 -0.75
N PHE A 22 -8.09 20.59 0.47
CA PHE A 22 -7.44 21.48 1.45
C PHE A 22 -5.96 21.14 1.73
N CYS A 23 -5.48 19.96 1.34
CA CYS A 23 -4.08 19.55 1.52
C CYS A 23 -3.49 18.87 0.27
N PRO A 24 -3.48 19.55 -0.89
CA PRO A 24 -2.97 18.98 -2.15
C PRO A 24 -1.48 18.60 -2.08
N ALA A 25 -0.70 19.29 -1.24
CA ALA A 25 0.74 19.08 -1.14
C ALA A 25 1.15 17.63 -0.78
N PHE A 26 0.31 16.90 -0.03
CA PHE A 26 0.54 15.47 0.25
C PHE A 26 0.44 14.63 -1.03
N TRP A 27 -0.57 14.89 -1.86
CA TRP A 27 -0.81 14.18 -3.10
C TRP A 27 0.25 14.51 -4.15
N ASP A 28 0.65 15.77 -4.26
CA ASP A 28 1.76 16.20 -5.11
C ASP A 28 3.08 15.53 -4.68
N TRP A 29 3.28 15.38 -3.37
CA TRP A 29 4.43 14.65 -2.84
C TRP A 29 4.41 13.18 -3.25
N LEU A 30 3.26 12.50 -3.18
CA LEU A 30 3.12 11.12 -3.67
C LEU A 30 3.47 11.00 -5.16
N VAL A 31 2.92 11.89 -6.00
CA VAL A 31 3.17 11.91 -7.44
C VAL A 31 4.64 12.17 -7.75
N THR A 32 5.25 13.14 -7.08
CA THR A 32 6.68 13.47 -7.27
C THR A 32 7.58 12.29 -6.88
N ASN A 33 7.29 11.65 -5.74
CA ASN A 33 8.07 10.49 -5.30
C ASN A 33 7.85 9.27 -6.19
N ASN A 34 6.66 9.11 -6.77
CA ASN A 34 6.41 8.08 -7.76
C ASN A 34 7.23 8.28 -9.04
N GLN A 35 7.35 9.52 -9.54
CA GLN A 35 8.21 9.82 -10.69
C GLN A 35 9.68 9.48 -10.43
N SER A 36 10.14 9.54 -9.17
CA SER A 36 11.48 9.10 -8.76
C SER A 36 11.61 7.59 -8.51
N GLY A 37 10.53 6.82 -8.61
CA GLY A 37 10.48 5.39 -8.30
C GLY A 37 10.51 5.05 -6.81
N SER A 38 10.30 6.03 -5.93
CA SER A 38 10.40 5.87 -4.47
C SER A 38 9.08 5.45 -3.82
N VAL A 39 7.95 5.74 -4.45
CA VAL A 39 6.60 5.48 -3.94
C VAL A 39 5.74 4.92 -5.07
N PHE A 40 5.02 3.85 -4.81
CA PHE A 40 4.01 3.34 -5.73
C PHE A 40 3.01 2.45 -4.98
N SER A 41 2.02 1.95 -5.71
CA SER A 41 1.13 0.90 -5.25
C SER A 41 0.91 -0.11 -6.39
N ILE A 42 0.00 -1.04 -6.21
CA ILE A 42 -0.31 -2.11 -7.17
C ILE A 42 -1.65 -1.84 -7.87
N GLU A 43 -1.84 -2.41 -9.05
CA GLU A 43 -3.08 -2.31 -9.84
C GLU A 43 -4.32 -2.61 -9.00
N LYS A 44 -4.29 -3.69 -8.19
CA LYS A 44 -5.41 -4.09 -7.35
C LYS A 44 -5.81 -3.06 -6.28
N VAL A 45 -4.83 -2.31 -5.76
CA VAL A 45 -5.12 -1.18 -4.85
C VAL A 45 -5.74 -0.02 -5.63
N GLY A 46 -5.27 0.23 -6.86
CA GLY A 46 -5.89 1.18 -7.77
C GLY A 46 -7.35 0.83 -8.06
N ASP A 47 -7.65 -0.44 -8.34
CA ASP A 47 -9.01 -0.93 -8.60
C ASP A 47 -9.93 -0.72 -7.38
N GLU A 48 -9.43 -1.03 -6.16
CA GLU A 48 -10.16 -0.79 -4.91
C GLU A 48 -10.48 0.69 -4.70
N ILE A 49 -9.54 1.58 -5.02
CA ILE A 49 -9.74 3.02 -4.89
C ILE A 49 -10.74 3.54 -5.92
N VAL A 50 -10.60 3.13 -7.19
CA VAL A 50 -11.50 3.55 -8.29
C VAL A 50 -12.94 3.10 -8.07
N ALA A 51 -13.16 1.98 -7.37
CA ALA A 51 -14.49 1.51 -7.01
C ALA A 51 -15.24 2.42 -6.00
N GLY A 52 -14.56 3.40 -5.38
CA GLY A 52 -15.16 4.32 -4.41
C GLY A 52 -16.10 5.39 -5.01
N ASP A 53 -15.97 5.68 -6.31
CA ASP A 53 -16.74 6.69 -7.06
C ASP A 53 -16.75 8.09 -6.43
N ASP A 54 -15.57 8.56 -6.02
CA ASP A 54 -15.34 9.85 -5.38
C ASP A 54 -14.14 10.61 -5.98
N ALA A 55 -13.80 11.78 -5.42
CA ALA A 55 -12.67 12.58 -5.89
C ALA A 55 -11.33 11.83 -5.82
N LEU A 56 -11.18 10.88 -4.89
CA LEU A 56 -10.00 10.01 -4.83
C LEU A 56 -9.97 9.02 -5.99
N SER A 57 -11.13 8.52 -6.41
CA SER A 57 -11.29 7.65 -7.57
C SER A 57 -10.84 8.36 -8.86
N GLU A 58 -11.25 9.61 -9.06
CA GLU A 58 -10.79 10.45 -10.18
C GLU A 58 -9.27 10.69 -10.13
N TRP A 59 -8.72 10.97 -8.95
CA TRP A 59 -7.29 11.15 -8.77
C TRP A 59 -6.51 9.88 -9.15
N ALA A 60 -6.96 8.72 -8.68
CA ALA A 60 -6.31 7.43 -8.93
C ALA A 60 -6.37 7.06 -10.42
N ALA A 61 -7.51 7.26 -11.07
CA ALA A 61 -7.70 6.98 -12.50
C ALA A 61 -6.71 7.75 -13.39
N GLN A 62 -6.32 8.97 -13.00
CA GLN A 62 -5.36 9.77 -13.74
C GLN A 62 -3.90 9.31 -13.61
N ARG A 63 -3.57 8.45 -12.64
CA ARG A 63 -2.18 8.02 -12.40
C ARG A 63 -1.75 6.85 -13.27
N GLY A 64 -2.67 5.93 -13.58
CA GLY A 64 -2.43 4.77 -14.44
C GLY A 64 -1.30 3.85 -13.96
N VAL A 65 -0.73 3.11 -14.91
CA VAL A 65 0.24 2.02 -14.66
C VAL A 65 1.59 2.47 -14.11
N GLY A 66 1.90 3.78 -14.13
CA GLY A 66 3.13 4.31 -13.54
C GLY A 66 3.09 4.39 -12.01
N PHE A 67 1.89 4.51 -11.44
CA PHE A 67 1.68 4.57 -9.99
C PHE A 67 1.11 3.27 -9.44
N PHE A 68 0.17 2.65 -10.16
CA PHE A 68 -0.43 1.38 -9.80
C PHE A 68 0.15 0.28 -10.69
N LEU A 69 1.22 -0.35 -10.19
CA LEU A 69 1.98 -1.32 -10.98
C LEU A 69 1.18 -2.60 -11.20
N ARG A 70 1.17 -3.08 -12.44
CA ARG A 70 0.61 -4.39 -12.77
C ARG A 70 1.50 -5.49 -12.21
N PRO A 71 0.92 -6.59 -11.71
CA PRO A 71 1.68 -7.80 -11.45
C PRO A 71 2.40 -8.23 -12.73
N ASP A 72 3.71 -8.43 -12.64
CA ASP A 72 4.50 -9.01 -13.72
C ASP A 72 4.99 -10.42 -13.34
N SER A 73 5.61 -11.10 -14.29
CA SER A 73 6.10 -12.46 -14.10
C SER A 73 7.18 -12.59 -13.01
N SER A 74 7.87 -11.50 -12.66
CA SER A 74 8.87 -11.49 -11.59
C SER A 74 8.24 -11.58 -10.20
N MET A 75 6.94 -11.27 -10.07
CA MET A 75 6.19 -11.37 -8.81
C MET A 75 5.77 -12.81 -8.49
N PHE A 76 5.69 -13.73 -9.46
CA PHE A 76 5.18 -15.09 -9.23
C PHE A 76 5.92 -15.88 -8.14
N PRO A 77 7.27 -15.88 -8.06
CA PRO A 77 7.97 -16.54 -6.96
C PRO A 77 7.60 -15.96 -5.60
N SER A 78 7.44 -14.63 -5.51
CA SER A 78 7.04 -13.96 -4.27
C SER A 78 5.62 -14.28 -3.89
N LEU A 79 4.67 -14.26 -4.84
CA LEU A 79 3.29 -14.69 -4.62
C LEU A 79 3.24 -16.12 -4.04
N ALA A 80 3.99 -17.05 -4.63
CA ALA A 80 4.10 -18.42 -4.13
C ALA A 80 4.66 -18.46 -2.70
N ALA A 81 5.73 -17.69 -2.41
CA ALA A 81 6.32 -17.62 -1.08
C ALA A 81 5.34 -17.06 -0.03
N VAL A 82 4.61 -15.99 -0.35
CA VAL A 82 3.59 -15.41 0.55
C VAL A 82 2.47 -16.41 0.79
N SER A 83 1.99 -17.10 -0.25
CA SER A 83 0.94 -18.11 -0.11
C SER A 83 1.37 -19.31 0.74
N THR A 84 2.59 -19.80 0.54
CA THR A 84 3.16 -20.91 1.31
C THR A 84 3.30 -20.52 2.78
N TRP A 85 3.81 -19.31 3.05
CA TRP A 85 3.86 -18.77 4.40
C TRP A 85 2.48 -18.73 5.05
N ALA A 86 1.48 -18.16 4.37
CA ALA A 86 0.12 -18.02 4.90
C ALA A 86 -0.51 -19.38 5.24
N THR A 87 -0.34 -20.37 4.35
CA THR A 87 -0.84 -21.74 4.56
C THR A 87 -0.10 -22.52 5.65
N GLY A 88 1.15 -22.14 5.94
CA GLY A 88 1.97 -22.75 6.99
C GLY A 88 1.71 -22.19 8.39
N GLN A 89 0.87 -21.16 8.52
CA GLN A 89 0.50 -20.56 9.82
C GLN A 89 -0.80 -21.17 10.38
N SER A 90 -1.06 -20.90 11.66
CA SER A 90 -2.27 -21.34 12.37
C SER A 90 -3.51 -20.48 12.11
N TYR A 91 -3.65 -19.90 10.92
CA TYR A 91 -4.84 -19.14 10.53
C TYR A 91 -6.01 -20.06 10.17
N GLU A 92 -7.23 -19.57 10.31
CA GLU A 92 -8.42 -20.27 9.80
C GLU A 92 -8.36 -20.37 8.27
N GLN A 93 -8.85 -21.47 7.70
CA GLN A 93 -8.81 -21.69 6.25
C GLN A 93 -9.58 -20.60 5.46
N SER A 94 -10.66 -20.09 6.05
CA SER A 94 -11.42 -18.95 5.52
C SER A 94 -10.57 -17.67 5.46
N ALA A 95 -9.74 -17.42 6.48
CA ALA A 95 -8.85 -16.28 6.55
C ALA A 95 -7.76 -16.36 5.46
N ILE A 96 -7.16 -17.53 5.28
CA ILE A 96 -6.16 -17.78 4.23
C ILE A 96 -6.79 -17.59 2.85
N ALA A 97 -7.93 -18.22 2.58
CA ALA A 97 -8.62 -18.11 1.30
C ALA A 97 -8.99 -16.66 0.96
N THR A 98 -9.46 -15.89 1.96
CA THR A 98 -9.80 -14.47 1.78
C THR A 98 -8.55 -13.65 1.49
N PHE A 99 -7.48 -13.84 2.26
CA PHE A 99 -6.23 -13.10 2.10
C PHE A 99 -5.65 -13.26 0.70
N LEU A 100 -5.62 -14.48 0.16
CA LEU A 100 -5.10 -14.77 -1.19
C LEU A 100 -5.91 -14.13 -2.33
N GLN A 101 -7.08 -13.56 -2.04
CA GLN A 101 -7.96 -12.94 -3.02
C GLN A 101 -7.99 -11.42 -2.97
N VAL A 102 -7.44 -10.77 -1.94
CA VAL A 102 -7.53 -9.31 -1.74
C VAL A 102 -6.21 -8.59 -2.09
N ALA A 103 -6.23 -7.26 -2.15
CA ALA A 103 -5.05 -6.45 -2.48
C ALA A 103 -3.85 -6.71 -1.54
N ASP A 104 -4.11 -6.92 -0.25
CA ASP A 104 -3.09 -7.13 0.78
C ASP A 104 -2.07 -8.22 0.41
N TYR A 105 -2.53 -9.35 -0.15
CA TYR A 105 -1.67 -10.42 -0.63
C TYR A 105 -0.70 -9.97 -1.72
N TYR A 106 -1.20 -9.21 -2.70
CA TYR A 106 -0.38 -8.69 -3.80
C TYR A 106 0.55 -7.57 -3.33
N VAL A 107 0.15 -6.75 -2.35
CA VAL A 107 1.01 -5.71 -1.75
C VAL A 107 2.22 -6.35 -1.09
N VAL A 108 1.99 -7.38 -0.27
CA VAL A 108 3.07 -8.11 0.42
C VAL A 108 3.97 -8.82 -0.60
N ALA A 109 3.40 -9.47 -1.62
CA ALA A 109 4.17 -10.14 -2.66
C ALA A 109 5.03 -9.17 -3.49
N GLN A 110 4.48 -8.00 -3.86
CA GLN A 110 5.23 -6.96 -4.56
C GLN A 110 6.40 -6.46 -3.72
N ALA A 111 6.16 -6.24 -2.42
CA ALA A 111 7.20 -5.78 -1.53
C ALA A 111 8.32 -6.82 -1.33
N LEU A 112 7.95 -8.11 -1.27
CA LEU A 112 8.91 -9.20 -1.21
C LEU A 112 9.77 -9.29 -2.49
N ALA A 113 9.14 -9.19 -3.67
CA ALA A 113 9.83 -9.27 -4.96
C ALA A 113 10.88 -8.17 -5.14
N GLY A 114 10.52 -6.93 -4.82
CA GLY A 114 11.38 -5.76 -5.02
C GLY A 114 12.20 -5.34 -3.79
N GLN A 115 12.15 -6.10 -2.69
CA GLN A 115 12.73 -5.72 -1.39
C GLN A 115 12.29 -4.30 -0.97
N HIS A 116 11.00 -4.04 -1.11
CA HIS A 116 10.39 -2.76 -0.78
C HIS A 116 9.88 -2.75 0.65
N THR A 117 9.47 -1.57 1.10
CA THR A 117 8.85 -1.38 2.40
C THR A 117 7.35 -1.19 2.23
N VAL A 118 6.55 -1.98 2.93
CA VAL A 118 5.09 -1.84 2.92
C VAL A 118 4.67 -0.70 3.83
N VAL A 119 3.71 0.09 3.36
CA VAL A 119 3.12 1.21 4.10
C VAL A 119 1.65 0.91 4.33
N THR A 120 1.26 0.78 5.59
CA THR A 120 -0.12 0.44 6.00
C THR A 120 -0.48 1.11 7.31
N HIS A 121 -1.78 1.36 7.52
CA HIS A 121 -2.32 1.76 8.81
C HIS A 121 -2.60 0.58 9.75
N GLU A 122 -2.53 -0.66 9.26
CA GLU A 122 -2.77 -1.84 10.08
C GLU A 122 -1.70 -2.01 11.17
N VAL A 123 -2.12 -2.60 12.30
CA VAL A 123 -1.22 -3.07 13.36
C VAL A 123 -1.33 -4.59 13.48
N PRO A 124 -0.22 -5.28 13.84
CA PRO A 124 -0.20 -6.73 14.03
C PRO A 124 -1.35 -7.23 14.92
N SER A 125 -1.81 -8.45 14.69
CA SER A 125 -2.89 -9.04 15.47
C SER A 125 -2.63 -10.49 15.82
N ALA A 126 -2.96 -10.88 17.06
CA ALA A 126 -2.95 -12.28 17.47
C ALA A 126 -4.19 -13.07 16.97
N SER A 127 -5.07 -12.46 16.17
CA SER A 127 -6.27 -13.12 15.66
C SER A 127 -5.92 -14.11 14.54
N THR A 128 -6.49 -15.31 14.60
CA THR A 128 -6.37 -16.32 13.53
C THR A 128 -7.42 -16.17 12.43
N ARG A 129 -8.36 -15.22 12.57
CA ARG A 129 -9.50 -15.03 11.66
C ARG A 129 -9.24 -14.10 10.48
N LYS A 130 -8.18 -13.30 10.54
CA LYS A 130 -7.78 -12.38 9.47
C LYS A 130 -6.26 -12.32 9.44
N ILE A 131 -5.67 -12.52 8.28
CA ILE A 131 -4.26 -12.23 8.04
C ILE A 131 -4.15 -10.73 7.80
N LYS A 132 -3.36 -10.04 8.62
CA LYS A 132 -3.06 -8.62 8.42
C LYS A 132 -1.75 -8.42 7.67
N ILE A 133 -1.62 -7.29 6.99
CA ILE A 133 -0.39 -6.93 6.26
C ILE A 133 0.85 -7.00 7.16
N PRO A 134 0.87 -6.43 8.38
CA PRO A 134 2.05 -6.46 9.24
C PRO A 134 2.43 -7.86 9.69
N ASP A 135 1.46 -8.76 9.91
CA ASP A 135 1.74 -10.14 10.33
C ASP A 135 2.50 -10.89 9.21
N ALA A 136 2.03 -10.73 7.96
CA ALA A 136 2.70 -11.26 6.78
C ALA A 136 4.09 -10.64 6.58
N CYS A 137 4.21 -9.32 6.77
CA CYS A 137 5.50 -8.65 6.64
C CYS A 137 6.51 -9.17 7.67
N ILE A 138 6.11 -9.33 8.94
CA ILE A 138 6.97 -9.87 9.99
C ILE A 138 7.39 -11.31 9.65
N GLY A 139 6.44 -12.15 9.26
CA GLY A 139 6.69 -13.57 8.96
C GLY A 139 7.61 -13.78 7.76
N LEU A 140 7.65 -12.84 6.82
CA LEU A 140 8.46 -12.90 5.60
C LEU A 140 9.71 -12.00 5.65
N GLY A 141 9.97 -11.31 6.77
CA GLY A 141 11.11 -10.39 6.91
C GLY A 141 11.01 -9.12 6.08
N ILE A 142 9.81 -8.71 5.68
CA ILE A 142 9.54 -7.49 4.91
C ILE A 142 9.41 -6.33 5.89
N LYS A 143 9.99 -5.17 5.54
CA LYS A 143 9.83 -3.95 6.34
C LYS A 143 8.41 -3.43 6.18
N CYS A 144 7.78 -3.12 7.30
CA CYS A 144 6.45 -2.51 7.35
C CYS A 144 6.52 -1.24 8.20
N LEU A 145 5.81 -0.19 7.79
CA LEU A 145 5.73 1.07 8.54
C LEU A 145 4.42 1.80 8.31
N THR A 146 4.12 2.71 9.21
CA THR A 146 2.95 3.59 9.07
C THR A 146 3.21 4.72 8.08
N PRO A 147 2.16 5.31 7.46
CA PRO A 147 2.32 6.50 6.62
C PRO A 147 3.03 7.65 7.33
N PHE A 148 2.79 7.83 8.63
CA PHE A 148 3.44 8.87 9.42
C PHE A 148 4.94 8.62 9.61
N GLU A 149 5.36 7.36 9.77
CA GLU A 149 6.78 7.01 9.81
C GLU A 149 7.45 7.21 8.46
N MET A 150 6.77 6.85 7.36
CA MET A 150 7.25 7.12 5.99
C MET A 150 7.53 8.62 5.82
N LEU A 151 6.52 9.46 6.08
CA LEU A 151 6.64 10.91 5.92
C LEU A 151 7.76 11.51 6.79
N ARG A 152 7.96 11.00 8.01
CA ARG A 152 9.07 11.44 8.89
C ARG A 152 10.43 11.01 8.34
N ARG A 153 10.56 9.78 7.83
CA ARG A 153 11.82 9.27 7.24
C ARG A 153 12.22 10.05 6.00
N GLU A 154 11.24 10.33 5.14
CA GLU A 154 11.41 11.12 3.93
C GLU A 154 11.52 12.63 4.20
N ARG A 155 11.40 13.04 5.47
CA ARG A 155 11.44 14.44 5.91
C ARG A 155 10.47 15.31 5.09
N ALA A 156 9.31 14.74 4.75
CA ALA A 156 8.29 15.42 3.98
C ALA A 156 7.86 16.70 4.71
N ARG A 157 7.76 17.81 3.97
CA ARG A 157 7.32 19.11 4.49
C ARG A 157 6.19 19.63 3.64
N PHE A 158 5.00 19.73 4.24
CA PHE A 158 3.85 20.39 3.63
C PHE A 158 3.78 21.81 4.17
N VAL A 159 4.37 22.74 3.42
CA VAL A 159 4.46 24.15 3.82
C VAL A 159 3.25 24.91 3.28
N LEU A 160 2.76 25.89 4.06
CA LEU A 160 1.72 26.80 3.59
C LEU A 160 2.25 27.56 2.36
N GLY A 161 1.49 27.54 1.27
CA GLY A 161 1.82 28.32 0.08
C GLY A 161 1.94 29.81 0.44
N GLY A 162 2.85 30.52 -0.22
CA GLY A 162 2.97 31.97 -0.05
C GLY A 162 1.63 32.66 -0.32
N ALA A 163 1.34 33.74 0.42
CA ALA A 163 0.17 34.56 0.12
C ALA A 163 0.20 35.01 -1.35
N PRO A 164 -0.95 35.06 -2.03
CA PRO A 164 -1.03 35.53 -3.41
C PRO A 164 -0.48 36.95 -3.60
#